data_AF-A0A7W5FBB4-F1
#
_entry.id   AF-A0A7W5FBB4-F1
#
_cell.length_a   1.000
_cell.length_b   1.000
_cell.length_c   1.000
_cell.angle_alpha   90.00
_cell.angle_beta   90.00
_cell.angle_gamma   90.00
#
_symmetry.space_group_name_H-M   'P 1'
#
loop_
_entity.id
_entity.type
_entity.pdbx_description
1 polymer ?
#
loop_
_entity_poly.entity_id
_entity_poly.type
_entity_poly.pdbx_seq_one_letter_code
_entity_poly.pdbx_strand_id
1 'polypeptide(L)'
;MTSIETVRAVHHPTRRRILSFLYLHGASQVSVMAKSLDQQVGSVSHHLRMLERAAIVERAPELAADGRTSWWRLAQDQFSFSIEDFDDPGERMQAREADRANTQHQLSKLATWLNGQDKAPAEWRKAAFSSDSLAFATPEELAELADELSATVRAWRERVKTSGDAAGRRAPVFVFARGFPSKP
;
A
#
# COMPACT_ATOMS: atom_id res chain seq x y z
N MET A 1 -15.83 1.80 -10.87
CA MET A 1 -16.13 1.42 -9.48
C MET A 1 -15.35 0.17 -9.15
N THR A 2 -14.76 0.11 -7.95
CA THR A 2 -13.94 -1.02 -7.48
C THR A 2 -14.84 -2.17 -7.03
N SER A 3 -14.63 -3.39 -7.53
CA SER A 3 -15.44 -4.54 -7.09
C SER A 3 -15.06 -5.00 -5.68
N ILE A 4 -16.00 -5.62 -4.96
CA ILE A 4 -15.72 -6.14 -3.62
C ILE A 4 -14.65 -7.23 -3.62
N GLU A 5 -14.57 -8.02 -4.71
CA GLU A 5 -13.52 -9.01 -4.93
C GLU A 5 -12.15 -8.35 -4.99
N THR A 6 -12.04 -7.18 -5.63
CA THR A 6 -10.80 -6.40 -5.70
C THR A 6 -10.39 -5.89 -4.33
N VAL A 7 -11.33 -5.35 -3.54
CA VAL A 7 -11.07 -4.93 -2.16
C VAL A 7 -10.54 -6.10 -1.32
N ARG A 8 -11.18 -7.28 -1.41
CA ARG A 8 -10.73 -8.50 -0.71
C ARG A 8 -9.39 -8.99 -1.22
N ALA A 9 -9.11 -8.88 -2.51
CA ALA A 9 -7.82 -9.24 -3.08
C ALA A 9 -6.71 -8.34 -2.52
N VAL A 10 -6.93 -7.03 -2.41
CA VAL A 10 -5.87 -6.13 -1.91
C VAL A 10 -5.70 -6.24 -0.39
N HIS A 11 -6.76 -6.44 0.38
CA HIS A 11 -6.73 -6.29 1.85
C HIS A 11 -6.29 -7.54 2.64
N HIS A 12 -5.83 -8.60 1.96
CA HIS A 12 -5.30 -9.79 2.62
C HIS A 12 -3.83 -9.62 3.04
N PRO A 13 -3.42 -10.07 4.24
CA PRO A 13 -2.09 -9.82 4.79
C PRO A 13 -0.94 -10.19 3.85
N THR A 14 -0.94 -11.42 3.30
CA THR A 14 0.13 -11.87 2.39
C THR A 14 0.15 -11.09 1.08
N ARG A 15 -1.03 -10.73 0.54
CA ARG A 15 -1.13 -9.98 -0.71
C ARG A 15 -0.62 -8.56 -0.55
N ARG A 16 -0.90 -7.90 0.58
CA ARG A 16 -0.30 -6.60 0.91
C ARG A 16 1.21 -6.63 0.99
N ARG A 17 1.79 -7.70 1.58
CA ARG A 17 3.24 -7.88 1.64
C ARG A 17 3.85 -8.03 0.25
N ILE A 18 3.19 -8.78 -0.64
CA ILE A 18 3.57 -8.91 -2.05
C ILE A 18 3.49 -7.56 -2.77
N LEU A 19 2.39 -6.82 -2.62
CA LEU A 19 2.22 -5.51 -3.24
C LEU A 19 3.27 -4.50 -2.74
N SER A 20 3.53 -4.48 -1.43
CA SER A 20 4.59 -3.64 -0.85
C SER A 20 5.96 -3.99 -1.41
N PHE A 21 6.25 -5.28 -1.60
CA PHE A 21 7.50 -5.73 -2.19
C PHE A 21 7.63 -5.24 -3.64
N LEU A 22 6.62 -5.49 -4.48
CA LEU A 22 6.62 -5.04 -5.88
C LEU A 22 6.68 -3.52 -6.01
N TYR A 23 6.06 -2.80 -5.07
CA TYR A 23 6.12 -1.35 -5.01
C TYR A 23 7.54 -0.83 -4.76
N LEU A 24 8.30 -1.50 -3.90
CA LEU A 24 9.66 -1.09 -3.52
C LEU A 24 10.74 -1.59 -4.48
N HIS A 25 10.55 -2.78 -5.06
CA HIS A 25 11.55 -3.47 -5.86
C HIS A 25 11.22 -3.54 -7.35
N GLY A 26 10.05 -3.05 -7.76
CA GLY A 26 9.57 -3.12 -9.13
C GLY A 26 9.22 -4.55 -9.55
N ALA A 27 9.32 -4.81 -10.86
CA ALA A 27 9.06 -6.13 -11.42
C ALA A 27 9.99 -7.17 -10.77
N SER A 28 9.47 -8.33 -10.38
CA SER A 28 10.23 -9.33 -9.63
C SER A 28 9.78 -10.75 -9.91
N GLN A 29 10.70 -11.69 -9.69
CA GLN A 29 10.45 -13.12 -9.81
C GLN A 29 9.68 -13.65 -8.60
N VAL A 30 8.85 -14.67 -8.82
CA VAL A 30 8.14 -15.38 -7.74
C VAL A 30 9.11 -15.94 -6.68
N SER A 31 10.22 -16.54 -7.10
CA SER A 31 11.24 -17.12 -6.21
C SER A 31 11.89 -16.06 -5.30
N VAL A 32 12.19 -14.88 -5.85
CA VAL A 32 12.75 -13.75 -5.11
C VAL A 32 11.74 -13.24 -4.08
N MET A 33 10.49 -13.00 -4.50
CA MET A 33 9.41 -12.61 -3.59
C MET A 33 9.19 -13.63 -2.47
N ALA A 34 9.16 -14.92 -2.80
CA ALA A 34 9.00 -16.01 -1.83
C ALA A 34 10.11 -16.00 -0.77
N LYS A 35 11.37 -15.87 -1.19
CA LYS A 35 12.52 -15.78 -0.29
C LYS A 35 12.45 -14.53 0.59
N SER A 36 12.21 -13.36 0.01
CA SER A 36 12.20 -12.08 0.74
C SER A 36 11.04 -11.95 1.71
N LEU A 37 9.89 -12.58 1.41
CA LEU A 37 8.70 -12.55 2.27
C LEU A 37 8.62 -13.71 3.25
N ASP A 38 9.60 -14.62 3.24
CA ASP A 38 9.59 -15.86 4.00
C ASP A 38 8.29 -16.65 3.77
N GLN A 39 8.01 -16.94 2.50
CA GLN A 39 6.80 -17.64 2.05
C GLN A 39 7.18 -18.77 1.08
N GLN A 40 6.32 -19.78 0.97
CA GLN A 40 6.47 -20.81 -0.05
C GLN A 40 6.18 -20.25 -1.46
N VAL A 41 6.95 -20.68 -2.47
CA VAL A 41 6.78 -20.29 -3.88
C VAL A 41 5.35 -20.54 -4.38
N GLY A 42 4.75 -21.67 -4.00
CA GLY A 42 3.37 -22.01 -4.36
C GLY A 42 2.34 -21.03 -3.78
N SER A 43 2.55 -20.59 -2.53
CA SER A 43 1.70 -19.59 -1.86
C SER A 43 1.79 -18.23 -2.55
N VAL A 44 3.00 -17.74 -2.84
CA VAL A 44 3.20 -16.48 -3.57
C VAL A 44 2.57 -16.55 -4.96
N SER A 45 2.76 -17.64 -5.69
CA SER A 45 2.14 -17.85 -7.01
C SER A 45 0.61 -17.82 -6.95
N HIS A 46 0.02 -18.45 -5.93
CA HIS A 46 -1.43 -18.44 -5.74
C HIS A 46 -1.94 -17.02 -5.48
N HIS A 47 -1.29 -16.28 -4.60
CA HIS A 47 -1.66 -14.91 -4.27
C HIS A 47 -1.49 -13.93 -5.44
N LEU A 48 -0.45 -14.08 -6.25
CA LEU A 48 -0.25 -13.27 -7.47
C LEU A 48 -1.38 -13.49 -8.47
N ARG A 49 -1.82 -14.74 -8.70
CA ARG A 49 -2.97 -15.02 -9.56
C ARG A 49 -4.27 -14.39 -9.06
N MET A 50 -4.47 -14.32 -7.74
CA MET A 50 -5.65 -13.62 -7.18
C MET A 50 -5.58 -12.11 -7.44
N LEU A 51 -4.39 -11.52 -7.30
CA LEU A 51 -4.16 -10.11 -7.60
C LEU A 51 -4.27 -9.81 -9.11
N GLU A 52 -3.88 -10.75 -9.97
CA GLU A 52 -4.00 -10.67 -11.43
C GLU A 52 -5.46 -10.60 -11.88
N ARG A 53 -6.31 -11.47 -11.33
CA ARG A 53 -7.76 -11.45 -11.60
C ARG A 53 -8.41 -10.13 -11.18
N ALA A 54 -7.85 -9.48 -10.17
CA ALA A 54 -8.27 -8.16 -9.69
C ALA A 54 -7.58 -7.00 -10.43
N ALA A 55 -6.80 -7.28 -11.49
CA ALA A 55 -6.04 -6.30 -12.28
C ALA A 55 -5.07 -5.42 -11.46
N ILE A 56 -4.60 -5.89 -10.30
CA ILE A 56 -3.67 -5.16 -9.44
C ILE A 56 -2.21 -5.43 -9.84
N VAL A 57 -1.94 -6.66 -10.29
CA VAL A 57 -0.62 -7.08 -10.79
C VAL A 57 -0.80 -7.74 -12.14
N GLU A 58 0.28 -7.78 -12.91
CA GLU A 58 0.34 -8.46 -14.18
C GLU A 58 1.67 -9.19 -14.34
N ARG A 59 1.70 -10.15 -15.27
CA ARG A 59 2.93 -10.83 -15.66
C ARG A 59 3.80 -9.89 -16.50
N ALA A 60 5.12 -10.03 -16.35
CA ALA A 60 6.13 -9.34 -17.15
C ALA A 60 7.00 -10.35 -17.91
N PRO A 61 6.42 -11.14 -18.84
CA PRO A 61 7.13 -12.22 -19.52
C PRO A 61 8.35 -11.75 -20.31
N GLU A 62 8.38 -10.50 -20.76
CA GLU A 62 9.50 -9.91 -21.48
C GLU A 62 10.79 -9.81 -20.65
N LEU A 63 10.70 -9.94 -19.32
CA LEU A 63 11.85 -9.98 -18.41
C LEU A 63 12.40 -11.40 -18.20
N ALA A 64 11.69 -12.43 -18.69
CA ALA A 64 12.10 -13.82 -18.55
C ALA A 64 13.10 -14.21 -19.64
N ALA A 65 14.39 -14.26 -19.30
CA ALA A 65 15.45 -14.69 -20.23
C ALA A 65 15.33 -16.15 -20.68
N ASP A 66 14.75 -17.02 -19.84
CA ASP A 66 14.63 -18.47 -20.06
C ASP A 66 13.20 -18.93 -20.40
N GLY A 67 12.23 -18.00 -20.46
CA GLY A 67 10.80 -18.29 -20.67
C GLY A 67 10.11 -19.13 -19.57
N ARG A 68 10.85 -19.59 -18.56
CA ARG A 68 10.34 -20.45 -17.47
C ARG A 68 10.13 -19.67 -16.19
N THR A 69 10.94 -18.64 -15.97
CA THR A 69 10.89 -17.81 -14.78
C THR A 69 9.72 -16.84 -14.86
N SER A 70 8.78 -16.95 -13.92
CA SER A 70 7.60 -16.07 -13.87
C SER A 70 7.94 -14.74 -13.19
N TRP A 71 7.94 -13.68 -13.97
CA TRP A 71 8.08 -12.29 -13.53
C TRP A 71 6.72 -11.61 -13.42
N TRP A 72 6.60 -10.75 -12.41
CA TRP A 72 5.37 -10.02 -12.09
C TRP A 72 5.68 -8.57 -11.76
N ARG A 73 4.77 -7.66 -12.10
CA ARG A 73 4.84 -6.24 -11.73
C ARG A 73 3.48 -5.73 -11.28
N LEU A 74 3.47 -4.56 -10.64
CA LEU A 74 2.23 -3.82 -10.40
C LEU A 74 1.64 -3.37 -11.74
N ALA A 75 0.36 -3.64 -11.95
CA ALA A 75 -0.42 -3.05 -13.02
C ALA A 75 -1.00 -1.68 -12.59
N GLN A 76 -1.28 -1.55 -11.29
CA GLN A 76 -1.73 -0.31 -10.66
C GLN A 76 -0.81 0.04 -9.49
N ASP A 77 -0.37 1.30 -9.42
CA ASP A 77 0.51 1.77 -8.34
C ASP A 77 -0.26 2.46 -7.19
N GLN A 78 -1.59 2.55 -7.31
CA GLN A 78 -2.51 3.12 -6.32
C GLN A 78 -3.80 2.31 -6.28
N PHE A 79 -4.34 2.13 -5.08
CA PHE A 79 -5.64 1.48 -4.85
C PHE A 79 -6.35 2.18 -3.69
N SER A 80 -7.57 2.65 -3.93
CA SER A 80 -8.48 3.20 -2.91
C SER A 80 -9.92 2.79 -3.21
N PHE A 81 -10.75 2.74 -2.18
CA PHE A 81 -12.19 2.51 -2.30
C PHE A 81 -12.93 3.30 -1.23
N SER A 82 -14.20 3.62 -1.48
CA SER A 82 -15.14 4.09 -0.46
C SER A 82 -16.08 2.94 -0.08
N ILE A 83 -16.46 2.85 1.19
CA ILE A 83 -17.54 1.92 1.61
C ILE A 83 -18.86 2.29 0.93
N GLU A 84 -19.06 3.58 0.64
CA GLU A 84 -20.26 4.10 -0.03
C GLU A 84 -20.30 3.77 -1.52
N ASP A 85 -19.24 3.18 -2.10
CA ASP A 85 -19.24 2.69 -3.48
C ASP A 85 -20.03 1.37 -3.65
N PHE A 86 -20.51 0.77 -2.55
CA PHE A 86 -21.21 -0.52 -2.55
C PHE A 86 -22.67 -0.36 -2.10
N ASP A 87 -23.62 -0.71 -2.96
CA ASP A 87 -25.05 -0.65 -2.64
C ASP A 87 -25.50 -1.84 -1.78
N ASP A 88 -25.00 -3.04 -2.09
CA ASP A 88 -25.36 -4.27 -1.40
C ASP A 88 -24.91 -4.25 0.08
N PRO A 89 -25.79 -4.53 1.05
CA PRO A 89 -25.42 -4.56 2.46
C PRO A 89 -24.31 -5.56 2.81
N GLY A 90 -24.28 -6.72 2.15
CA GLY A 90 -23.26 -7.74 2.36
C GLY A 90 -21.89 -7.33 1.81
N GLU A 91 -21.86 -6.66 0.66
CA GLU A 91 -20.64 -6.06 0.12
C GLU A 91 -20.14 -4.90 1.00
N ARG A 92 -21.01 -4.03 1.49
CA ARG A 92 -20.65 -2.98 2.46
C ARG A 92 -20.06 -3.53 3.75
N MET A 93 -20.63 -4.61 4.28
CA MET A 93 -20.07 -5.29 5.45
C MET A 93 -18.65 -5.79 5.16
N GLN A 94 -18.43 -6.44 4.02
CA GLN A 94 -17.11 -6.92 3.61
C GLN A 94 -16.11 -5.76 3.41
N ALA A 95 -16.55 -4.63 2.83
CA ALA A 95 -15.74 -3.44 2.65
C ALA A 95 -15.32 -2.82 4.00
N ARG A 96 -16.22 -2.79 4.98
CA ARG A 96 -15.92 -2.36 6.36
C ARG A 96 -14.89 -3.26 7.04
N GLU A 97 -15.00 -4.57 6.89
CA GLU A 97 -14.00 -5.51 7.44
C GLU A 97 -12.62 -5.31 6.78
N ALA A 98 -12.59 -5.09 5.47
CA ALA A 98 -11.36 -4.77 4.76
C ALA A 98 -10.74 -3.45 5.23
N ASP A 99 -11.54 -2.42 5.51
CA ASP A 99 -11.07 -1.14 6.04
C ASP A 99 -10.52 -1.27 7.47
N ARG A 100 -11.19 -2.04 8.33
CA ARG A 100 -10.69 -2.38 9.68
C ARG A 100 -9.35 -3.10 9.62
N ALA A 101 -9.23 -4.10 8.75
CA ALA A 101 -7.97 -4.81 8.52
C ALA A 101 -6.87 -3.88 7.96
N ASN A 102 -7.22 -2.85 7.20
CA ASN A 102 -6.28 -1.82 6.74
C ASN A 102 -5.78 -0.94 7.89
N THR A 103 -6.71 -0.45 8.70
CA THR A 103 -6.41 0.38 9.87
C THR A 103 -5.51 -0.38 10.85
N GLN A 104 -5.80 -1.65 11.13
CA GLN A 104 -4.96 -2.48 11.99
C GLN A 104 -3.54 -2.64 11.44
N HIS A 105 -3.39 -2.77 10.13
CA HIS A 105 -2.08 -2.84 9.50
C HIS A 105 -1.30 -1.52 9.61
N GLN A 106 -1.96 -0.39 9.37
CA GLN A 106 -1.38 0.95 9.53
C GLN A 106 -0.87 1.16 10.96
N LEU A 107 -1.71 0.84 11.95
CA LEU A 107 -1.34 0.94 13.37
C LEU A 107 -0.21 -0.01 13.75
N SER A 108 -0.17 -1.23 13.20
CA SER A 108 0.95 -2.16 13.42
C SER A 108 2.28 -1.63 12.86
N LYS A 109 2.26 -0.97 11.69
CA LYS A 109 3.44 -0.31 11.12
C LYS A 109 3.91 0.85 11.99
N LEU A 110 2.98 1.67 12.48
CA LEU A 110 3.28 2.77 13.41
C LEU A 110 3.87 2.22 14.72
N ALA A 111 3.25 1.22 15.34
CA ALA A 111 3.74 0.60 16.57
C ALA A 111 5.15 0.01 16.39
N THR A 112 5.42 -0.63 15.24
CA THR A 112 6.77 -1.14 14.91
C THR A 112 7.80 -0.01 14.84
N TRP A 113 7.45 1.12 14.22
CA TRP A 113 8.30 2.30 14.20
C TRP A 113 8.54 2.85 15.61
N LEU A 114 7.48 3.10 16.38
CA LEU A 114 7.59 3.68 17.73
C LEU A 114 8.43 2.83 18.68
N ASN A 115 8.32 1.50 18.60
CA ASN A 115 9.09 0.56 19.42
C ASN A 115 10.57 0.42 18.97
N GLY A 116 10.89 0.78 17.72
CA GLY A 116 12.20 0.59 17.11
C GLY A 116 12.98 1.89 16.84
N GLN A 117 12.34 3.05 16.98
CA GLN A 117 12.86 4.33 16.48
C GLN A 117 14.23 4.69 17.05
N ASP A 118 14.52 4.39 18.31
CA ASP A 118 15.82 4.69 18.94
C ASP A 118 17.00 3.96 18.28
N LYS A 119 16.72 2.84 17.60
CA LYS A 119 17.72 2.06 16.84
C LYS A 119 17.88 2.57 15.40
N ALA A 120 17.00 3.46 14.94
CA ALA A 120 17.08 4.02 13.60
C ALA A 120 18.21 5.08 13.50
N PRO A 121 18.86 5.22 12.33
CA PRO A 121 19.84 6.27 12.11
C PRO A 121 19.29 7.67 12.42
N ALA A 122 20.16 8.57 12.90
CA ALA A 122 19.76 9.87 13.43
C ALA A 122 19.04 10.74 12.40
N GLU A 123 19.46 10.68 11.14
CA GLU A 123 18.83 11.38 10.03
C GLU A 123 17.37 10.94 9.81
N TRP A 124 17.05 9.65 9.98
CA TRP A 124 15.69 9.15 9.87
C TRP A 124 14.83 9.53 11.07
N ARG A 125 15.38 9.51 12.28
CA ARG A 125 14.68 10.00 13.48
C ARG A 125 14.34 11.49 13.38
N LYS A 126 15.26 12.30 12.84
CA LYS A 126 15.04 13.75 12.63
C LYS A 126 14.05 14.06 11.51
N ALA A 127 14.00 13.22 10.47
CA ALA A 127 13.10 13.39 9.33
C ALA A 127 11.69 12.82 9.58
N ALA A 128 11.56 11.85 10.48
CA ALA A 128 10.26 11.33 10.89
C ALA A 128 9.43 12.44 11.54
N PHE A 129 8.13 12.44 11.26
CA PHE A 129 7.21 13.46 11.75
C PHE A 129 5.92 12.80 12.26
N SER A 130 5.25 13.50 13.18
CA SER A 130 3.87 13.24 13.60
C SER A 130 3.13 14.56 13.52
N SER A 131 1.90 14.53 13.03
CA SER A 131 1.06 15.72 12.91
C SER A 131 -0.37 15.35 13.28
N ASP A 132 -0.93 16.10 14.22
CA ASP A 132 -2.34 16.04 14.60
C ASP A 132 -2.92 17.45 14.42
N SER A 133 -4.16 17.55 13.96
CA SER A 133 -4.80 18.83 13.70
C SER A 133 -6.29 18.74 14.04
N LEU A 134 -6.81 19.80 14.66
CA LEU A 134 -8.21 19.92 15.02
C LEU A 134 -8.73 21.27 14.50
N ALA A 135 -9.80 21.23 13.73
CA ALA A 135 -10.49 22.39 13.19
C ALA A 135 -11.98 22.10 13.06
N PHE A 136 -12.81 23.15 13.09
CA PHE A 136 -14.17 23.04 12.60
C PHE A 136 -14.13 23.01 11.07
N ALA A 137 -14.80 22.04 10.47
CA ALA A 137 -14.87 21.87 9.03
C ALA A 137 -16.24 21.30 8.62
N THR A 138 -16.68 21.71 7.45
CA THR A 138 -17.80 21.11 6.72
C THR A 138 -17.35 19.80 6.04
N PRO A 139 -18.29 18.94 5.60
CA PRO A 139 -17.95 17.76 4.78
C PRO A 139 -17.17 18.11 3.50
N GLU A 140 -17.50 19.23 2.86
CA GLU A 140 -16.84 19.71 1.64
C GLU A 140 -15.38 20.11 1.92
N GLU A 141 -15.13 20.88 2.97
CA GLU A 141 -13.77 21.26 3.39
C GLU A 141 -12.93 20.04 3.82
N LEU A 142 -13.56 19.02 4.44
CA LEU A 142 -12.87 17.77 4.76
C LEU A 142 -12.50 16.97 3.50
N ALA A 143 -13.37 16.95 2.49
CA ALA A 143 -13.10 16.31 1.20
C ALA A 143 -11.97 17.04 0.45
N GLU A 144 -11.98 18.36 0.45
CA GLU A 144 -10.91 19.21 -0.11
C GLU A 144 -9.55 18.87 0.53
N LEU A 145 -9.49 18.80 1.87
CA LEU A 145 -8.27 18.39 2.58
C LEU A 145 -7.78 16.99 2.17
N ALA A 146 -8.70 16.03 1.98
CA ALA A 146 -8.35 14.68 1.55
C ALA A 146 -7.71 14.67 0.14
N ASP A 147 -8.23 15.50 -0.78
CA ASP A 147 -7.71 15.66 -2.13
C ASP A 147 -6.32 16.34 -2.13
N GLU A 148 -6.14 17.40 -1.35
CA GLU A 148 -4.87 18.11 -1.22
C GLU A 148 -3.76 17.22 -0.65
N LEU A 149 -4.07 16.45 0.41
CA LEU A 149 -3.13 15.49 1.00
C LEU A 149 -2.76 14.41 -0.01
N SER A 150 -3.75 13.87 -0.73
CA SER A 150 -3.53 12.85 -1.75
C SER A 150 -2.67 13.37 -2.91
N ALA A 151 -2.94 14.59 -3.38
CA ALA A 151 -2.16 15.25 -4.42
C ALA A 151 -0.71 15.50 -3.97
N THR A 152 -0.52 15.94 -2.74
CA THR A 152 0.80 16.18 -2.14
C THR A 152 1.63 14.90 -2.10
N VAL A 153 1.06 13.81 -1.59
CA VAL A 153 1.75 12.51 -1.51
C VAL A 153 2.05 11.97 -2.90
N ARG A 154 1.12 12.09 -3.86
CA ARG A 154 1.34 11.68 -5.26
C ARG A 154 2.49 12.45 -5.90
N ALA A 155 2.50 13.77 -5.78
CA ALA A 155 3.56 14.61 -6.33
C ALA A 155 4.92 14.30 -5.69
N TRP A 156 4.96 14.05 -4.37
CA TRP A 156 6.17 13.60 -3.68
C TRP A 156 6.68 12.25 -4.22
N ARG A 157 5.81 11.25 -4.37
CA ARG A 157 6.16 9.94 -4.93
C ARG A 157 6.80 10.05 -6.31
N GLU A 158 6.21 10.84 -7.21
CA GLU A 158 6.74 11.01 -8.57
C GLU A 158 8.11 11.70 -8.57
N ARG A 159 8.30 12.75 -7.76
CA ARG A 159 9.62 13.39 -7.59
C ARG A 159 10.67 12.42 -7.07
N VAL A 160 10.30 11.55 -6.11
CA VAL A 160 11.21 10.53 -5.59
C VAL A 160 11.54 9.50 -6.66
N LYS A 161 10.57 9.03 -7.46
CA LYS A 161 10.82 8.06 -8.54
C LYS A 161 11.82 8.60 -9.59
N THR A 162 11.70 9.86 -9.99
CA THR A 162 12.51 10.45 -11.08
C THR A 162 13.87 10.99 -10.65
N SER A 163 14.11 11.21 -9.35
CA SER A 163 15.41 11.67 -8.85
C SER A 163 16.48 10.56 -8.95
N GLY A 164 17.47 10.71 -9.84
CA GLY A 164 18.52 9.69 -10.08
C GLY A 164 19.57 9.56 -8.97
N ASP A 165 19.77 10.61 -8.16
CA ASP A 165 21.00 10.80 -7.36
C ASP A 165 20.89 10.32 -5.89
N ALA A 166 20.00 9.36 -5.64
CA ALA A 166 19.70 8.86 -4.30
C ALA A 166 19.69 7.32 -4.20
N ALA A 167 20.08 6.60 -5.26
CA ALA A 167 20.23 5.15 -5.22
C ALA A 167 21.22 4.76 -4.10
N GLY A 168 20.75 3.99 -3.11
CA GLY A 168 21.52 3.59 -1.92
C GLY A 168 21.26 4.41 -0.64
N ARG A 169 20.63 5.60 -0.72
CA ARG A 169 20.20 6.39 0.46
C ARG A 169 18.71 6.27 0.78
N ARG A 170 17.95 5.57 -0.07
CA ARG A 170 16.49 5.42 0.06
C ARG A 170 16.15 4.30 1.02
N ALA A 171 15.29 4.60 1.99
CA ALA A 171 14.58 3.60 2.77
C ALA A 171 13.08 3.61 2.40
N PRO A 172 12.36 2.49 2.58
CA PRO A 172 10.91 2.48 2.50
C PRO A 172 10.30 3.42 3.54
N VAL A 173 9.55 4.42 3.09
CA VAL A 173 8.82 5.35 3.95
C VAL A 173 7.33 5.01 3.90
N PHE A 174 6.71 4.87 5.07
CA PHE A 174 5.28 4.61 5.19
C PHE A 174 4.60 5.84 5.77
N VAL A 175 3.63 6.40 5.05
CA VAL A 175 2.81 7.54 5.46
C VAL A 175 1.35 7.14 5.31
N PHE A 176 0.54 7.43 6.32
CA PHE A 176 -0.91 7.30 6.26
C PHE A 176 -1.54 8.49 7.00
N ALA A 177 -2.71 8.93 6.52
CA ALA A 177 -3.51 9.98 7.14
C ALA A 177 -4.98 9.58 7.08
N ARG A 178 -5.76 10.02 8.07
CA ARG A 178 -7.21 9.85 8.13
C ARG A 178 -7.84 11.13 8.68
N GLY A 179 -8.86 11.63 8.02
CA GLY A 179 -9.74 12.67 8.54
C GLY A 179 -11.11 12.09 8.87
N PHE A 180 -11.65 12.45 10.03
CA PHE A 180 -12.98 12.01 10.47
C PHE A 180 -13.53 13.00 11.50
N PRO A 181 -14.85 13.19 11.57
CA PRO A 181 -15.46 13.95 12.66
C PRO A 181 -15.16 13.28 14.00
N SER A 182 -14.71 14.06 14.98
CA SER A 182 -14.45 13.59 16.35
C SER A 182 -15.10 14.51 17.38
N LYS A 183 -15.35 13.97 18.57
CA LYS A 183 -15.71 14.75 19.75
C LYS A 183 -14.44 14.95 20.59
N PRO A 184 -14.34 16.06 21.37
CA PRO A 184 -13.27 16.23 22.35
C PRO A 184 -13.16 15.06 23.32
#